data_AF-A0A925T412-F1
#
_entry.id   AF-A0A925T412-F1
#
_cell.length_a   1.000
_cell.length_b   1.000
_cell.length_c   1.000
_cell.angle_alpha   90.00
_cell.angle_beta   90.00
_cell.angle_gamma   90.00
#
_symmetry.space_group_name_H-M   'P 1'
#
loop_
_entity.id
_entity.type
_entity.pdbx_description
1 polymer ?
#
loop_
_entity_poly.entity_id
_entity_poly.type
_entity_poly.pdbx_seq_one_letter_code
_entity_poly.pdbx_strand_id
1 'polypeptide(L)' 'MSGQEPSTFRPFVFTVIEDDGVNVTIEVSEEDYQVDLAAGIDKEATMKPGRYKMKRGGFLARHPELKLDEKKRT' A
#
# COMPACT_ATOMS: atom_id res chain seq x y z
N MET A 1 7.85 15.06 -24.78
CA MET A 1 8.35 15.23 -23.40
C MET A 1 7.13 15.48 -22.52
N SER A 2 6.46 14.42 -22.06
CA SER A 2 5.29 14.57 -21.18
C SER A 2 5.81 14.85 -19.78
N GLY A 3 5.70 16.11 -19.35
CA GLY A 3 6.05 16.52 -18.00
C GLY A 3 5.08 15.89 -17.02
N GLN A 4 5.48 14.78 -16.41
CA GLN A 4 4.76 14.19 -15.30
C GLN A 4 4.91 15.16 -14.13
N GLU A 5 3.84 15.89 -13.80
CA GLU A 5 3.79 16.73 -12.61
C GLU A 5 4.25 15.92 -11.39
N PRO A 6 4.96 16.51 -10.41
CA PRO A 6 5.37 15.76 -9.24
C PRO A 6 4.11 15.24 -8.57
N SER A 7 3.87 13.93 -8.70
CA SER A 7 2.78 13.26 -7.99
C SER A 7 2.98 13.64 -6.53
N THR A 8 2.05 14.41 -5.98
CA THR A 8 2.04 14.69 -4.55
C THR A 8 1.72 13.35 -3.92
N PHE A 9 2.75 12.53 -3.69
CA PHE A 9 2.64 11.16 -3.23
C PHE A 9 2.17 11.24 -1.78
N ARG A 10 0.85 11.33 -1.61
CA ARG A 10 0.23 11.24 -0.31
C ARG A 10 0.11 9.76 0.03
N PRO A 11 0.59 9.34 1.20
CA PRO A 11 0.32 7.99 1.66
C PRO A 11 -1.20 7.83 1.85
N PHE A 12 -1.74 6.66 1.49
CA PHE A 12 -3.11 6.27 1.81
C PHE A 12 -3.35 6.37 3.30
N VAL A 13 -4.56 6.80 3.68
CA VAL A 13 -4.95 6.88 5.09
C VAL A 13 -5.55 5.54 5.52
N PHE A 14 -5.00 4.96 6.59
CA PHE A 14 -5.51 3.75 7.20
C PHE A 14 -5.04 3.64 8.65
N THR A 15 -5.75 2.83 9.43
CA THR A 15 -5.39 2.51 10.82
C THR A 15 -4.78 1.12 10.90
N VAL A 16 -3.61 0.98 11.53
CA VAL A 16 -3.05 -0.33 11.88
C VAL A 16 -3.73 -0.82 13.16
N ILE A 17 -4.43 -1.95 13.10
CA ILE A 17 -5.10 -2.55 14.27
C ILE A 17 -4.20 -3.58 14.94
N GLU A 18 -3.46 -4.36 14.16
CA GLU A 18 -2.56 -5.41 14.68
C GLU A 18 -1.27 -5.43 13.86
N ASP A 19 -0.12 -5.55 14.54
CA ASP A 19 1.18 -5.78 13.92
C ASP A 19 2.00 -6.71 14.81
N ASP A 20 2.25 -7.93 14.35
CA ASP A 20 3.10 -8.92 15.04
C ASP A 20 4.54 -8.96 14.50
N GLY A 21 4.90 -8.00 13.63
CA GLY A 21 6.18 -7.91 12.94
C GLY A 21 6.21 -8.67 11.61
N VAL A 22 5.32 -9.65 11.40
CA VAL A 22 5.23 -10.43 10.16
C VAL A 22 3.88 -10.22 9.47
N ASN A 23 2.80 -10.24 10.24
CA ASN A 23 1.43 -10.00 9.81
C ASN A 23 0.99 -8.62 10.29
N VAL A 24 0.29 -7.90 9.42
CA VAL A 24 -0.25 -6.57 9.69
C VAL A 24 -1.73 -6.60 9.32
N THR A 25 -2.59 -6.25 10.27
CA THR A 25 -4.01 -5.99 10.02
C THR A 25 -4.22 -4.49 9.97
N ILE A 26 -4.72 -3.98 8.85
CA ILE A 26 -5.15 -2.59 8.72
C ILE A 26 -6.65 -2.48 8.55
N GLU A 27 -7.21 -1.37 8.99
CA GLU A 27 -8.60 -0.98 8.77
C GLU A 27 -8.65 0.34 8.04
N VAL A 28 -9.46 0.36 6.98
CA VAL A 28 -9.81 1.57 6.25
C VAL A 28 -11.23 1.89 6.64
N SER A 29 -11.42 3.02 7.35
CA SER A 29 -12.77 3.50 7.68
C SER A 29 -13.43 4.12 6.43
N GLU A 30 -14.74 4.35 6.49
CA GLU A 30 -15.42 5.12 5.44
C GLU A 30 -14.85 6.54 5.36
N GLU A 31 -14.51 7.13 6.52
CA GLU A 31 -13.93 8.48 6.59
C GLU A 31 -12.57 8.54 5.88
N ASP A 32 -11.68 7.59 6.15
CA ASP A 32 -10.36 7.50 5.50
C ASP A 32 -10.50 7.30 3.98
N TYR A 33 -11.42 6.44 3.56
CA TYR A 33 -11.72 6.22 2.15
C TYR A 33 -12.20 7.51 1.45
N GLN A 34 -13.09 8.27 2.09
CA GLN A 34 -13.54 9.55 1.54
C GLN A 34 -12.42 10.61 1.54
N VAL A 35 -11.51 10.60 2.51
CA VAL A 35 -10.32 11.46 2.53
C VAL A 35 -9.41 11.18 1.35
N ASP A 36 -9.16 9.90 1.04
CA ASP A 36 -8.34 9.49 -0.10
C ASP A 36 -9.01 9.87 -1.44
N LEU A 37 -10.33 9.70 -1.56
CA LEU A 37 -11.08 10.15 -2.74
C LEU A 37 -11.05 11.68 -2.88
N ALA A 38 -11.23 12.43 -1.79
CA ALA A 38 -11.16 13.88 -1.78
C ALA A 38 -9.75 14.40 -2.11
N ALA A 39 -8.72 13.60 -1.85
CA ALA A 39 -7.34 13.88 -2.26
C ALA A 39 -7.09 13.62 -3.77
N GLY A 40 -8.09 13.15 -4.52
CA GLY A 40 -8.01 12.91 -5.95
C GLY A 40 -7.45 11.54 -6.32
N ILE A 41 -7.37 10.60 -5.36
CA ILE A 41 -6.96 9.23 -5.66
C ILE A 41 -8.12 8.51 -6.35
N ASP A 42 -7.82 7.80 -7.44
CA ASP A 42 -8.81 7.07 -8.21
C ASP A 42 -9.48 5.98 -7.35
N LYS A 43 -10.80 5.83 -7.51
CA LYS A 43 -11.61 4.86 -6.77
C LYS A 43 -11.12 3.42 -6.93
N GLU A 44 -10.56 3.07 -8.09
CA GLU A 44 -10.00 1.75 -8.36
C GLU A 44 -8.59 1.57 -7.78
N ALA A 45 -7.87 2.67 -7.54
CA ALA A 45 -6.56 2.69 -6.91
C ALA A 45 -6.64 2.76 -5.36
N THR A 46 -7.78 3.18 -4.81
CA THR A 46 -8.02 3.29 -3.37
C THR A 46 -8.53 1.99 -2.75
N MET A 47 -8.08 1.70 -1.53
CA MET A 47 -8.58 0.59 -0.73
C MET A 47 -10.00 0.87 -0.24
N LYS A 48 -10.95 -0.03 -0.51
CA LYS A 48 -12.33 0.12 -0.04
C LYS A 48 -12.41 0.07 1.49
N PRO A 49 -13.45 0.63 2.11
CA PRO A 49 -13.67 0.48 3.54
C PRO A 49 -13.71 -0.99 3.96
N GLY A 50 -12.99 -1.34 5.03
CA GLY A 50 -12.90 -2.71 5.52
C GLY A 50 -11.57 -3.05 6.17
N ARG A 51 -11.45 -4.33 6.58
CA ARG A 51 -10.26 -4.88 7.24
C ARG A 51 -9.44 -5.72 6.28
N TYR A 52 -8.15 -5.46 6.26
CA TYR A 52 -7.20 -6.11 5.38
C TYR A 52 -6.09 -6.75 6.20
N LYS A 53 -5.95 -8.07 6.06
CA LYS A 53 -4.84 -8.81 6.64
C LYS A 53 -3.75 -9.00 5.60
N MET A 54 -2.56 -8.49 5.92
CA MET A 54 -1.40 -8.52 5.05
C MET A 54 -0.24 -9.21 5.76
N LYS A 55 0.71 -9.72 4.97
CA LYS A 55 1.97 -10.27 5.46
C LYS A 55 3.12 -9.47 4.87
N ARG A 56 3.98 -8.89 5.71
CA ARG A 56 5.19 -8.19 5.27
C ARG A 56 6.06 -9.16 4.45
N GLY A 57 6.49 -8.71 3.27
CA GLY A 57 7.22 -9.57 2.32
C GLY A 57 6.39 -10.71 1.71
N GLY A 58 5.09 -10.79 1.97
CA GLY A 58 4.23 -11.87 1.46
C GLY A 58 4.13 -11.89 -0.07
N PHE A 59 4.23 -10.73 -0.73
CA PHE A 59 4.29 -10.64 -2.19
C PHE A 59 5.53 -11.36 -2.75
N LEU A 60 6.72 -11.04 -2.24
CA LEU A 60 7.98 -11.70 -2.63
C LEU A 60 8.03 -13.18 -2.25
N ALA A 61 7.29 -13.59 -1.22
CA ALA A 61 7.15 -15.00 -0.87
C ALA A 61 6.30 -15.78 -1.89
N ARG A 62 5.31 -15.13 -2.53
CA ARG A 62 4.48 -15.74 -3.59
C ARG A 62 5.12 -15.68 -4.98
N HIS A 63 6.00 -14.70 -5.19
CA HIS A 63 6.73 -14.49 -6.43
C HIS A 63 8.24 -14.63 -6.21
N PRO A 64 8.73 -15.86 -5.93
CA PRO A 64 10.15 -16.10 -5.71
C PRO A 64 11.02 -15.68 -6.90
N GLU A 65 10.47 -15.67 -8.12
CA GLU A 65 11.10 -15.21 -9.36
C GLU A 65 11.47 -13.72 -9.36
N LEU A 66 10.81 -12.90 -8.52
CA LEU A 66 11.06 -11.47 -8.40
C LEU A 66 12.10 -11.13 -7.32
N LYS A 67 12.67 -12.12 -6.64
CA LYS A 67 13.79 -11.90 -5.72
C LYS A 67 15.01 -11.50 -6.54
N LEU A 68 15.24 -10.18 -6.64
CA LEU A 68 16.49 -9.64 -7.17
C LEU A 68 17.63 -10.17 -6.32
N ASP A 69 18.55 -10.93 -6.91
CA ASP A 69 19.80 -11.34 -6.28
C ASP A 69 20.50 -10.10 -5.71
N GLU A 70 20.52 -9.98 -4.37
CA GLU A 70 21.15 -8.88 -3.63
C GLU A 70 22.67 -8.77 -3.89
N LYS A 71 23.25 -9.71 -4.65
CA LYS A 71 24.65 -9.74 -5.06
C LYS A 71 25.12 -8.62 -6.00
N LYS A 72 24.24 -7.72 -6.46
CA LYS A 72 24.62 -6.57 -7.32
C LYS A 72 24.49 -5.20 -6.65
N ARG A 73 24.65 -5.12 -5.32
CA ARG A 73 25.04 -3.88 -4.63
C ARG A 73 26.40 -4.09 -3.98
N THR A 74 27.45 -4.04 -4.80
CA THR A 74 28.82 -3.81 -4.35
C THR A 74 29.24 -2.43 -4.83
#